data_AF-A0A3D0X441-F1
#
_entry.id   AF-A0A3D0X441-F1
#
_cell.length_a   1.000
_cell.length_b   1.000
_cell.length_c   1.000
_cell.angle_alpha   90.00
_cell.angle_beta   90.00
_cell.angle_gamma   90.00
#
_symmetry.space_group_name_H-M   'P 1'
#
loop_
_entity.id
_entity.type
_entity.pdbx_description
1 polymer ?
#
loop_
_entity_poly.entity_id
_entity_poly.type
_entity_poly.pdbx_seq_one_letter_code
_entity_poly.pdbx_strand_id
1 'polypeptide(L)' 'MTLMMELKEQRREGYDEGVIYGENRGRIETIQRNVRALIDETGWSTDKSFDVLHVSPEDRQVVMSQL' A
#
# COMPACT_ATOMS: atom_id res chain seq x y z
N MET A 1 22.88 32.00 -0.96
CA MET A 1 22.59 30.55 -0.85
C MET A 1 22.60 29.98 -2.25
N THR A 2 23.35 28.91 -2.46
CA THR A 2 23.80 28.47 -3.78
C THR A 2 22.86 27.40 -4.32
N LEU A 3 22.52 27.47 -5.62
CA LEU A 3 21.70 26.54 -6.43
C LEU A 3 21.93 25.04 -6.14
N MET A 4 23.13 24.68 -5.66
CA MET A 4 23.51 23.32 -5.25
C MET A 4 22.81 22.80 -3.99
N MET A 5 22.31 23.66 -3.09
CA MET A 5 21.50 23.23 -1.93
C MET A 5 20.09 22.83 -2.37
N GLU A 6 19.41 23.68 -3.16
CA GLU A 6 18.07 23.40 -3.70
C GLU A 6 18.02 22.09 -4.50
N LEU A 7 19.01 21.84 -5.35
CA LEU A 7 19.11 20.59 -6.12
C LEU A 7 19.33 19.33 -5.26
N LYS A 8 19.94 19.47 -4.08
CA LYS A 8 20.13 18.34 -3.16
C LYS A 8 18.87 18.05 -2.37
N GLU A 9 18.12 19.07 -1.97
CA GLU A 9 16.83 18.92 -1.27
C GLU A 9 15.78 18.28 -2.17
N GLN A 10 15.61 18.75 -3.42
CA GLN A 10 14.65 18.16 -4.36
C GLN A 10 14.90 16.66 -4.64
N ARG A 11 16.16 16.25 -4.79
CA ARG A 11 16.49 14.82 -5.02
C ARG A 11 16.22 13.95 -3.80
N ARG A 12 16.29 14.51 -2.59
CA ARG A 12 16.04 13.79 -1.35
C ARG A 12 14.54 13.61 -1.12
N GLU A 13 13.76 14.66 -1.33
CA GLU A 13 12.29 14.62 -1.28
C GLU A 13 11.73 13.62 -2.30
N GLY A 14 12.17 13.68 -3.57
CA GLY A 14 11.71 12.75 -4.59
C GLY A 14 12.12 11.29 -4.35
N TYR A 15 13.24 11.04 -3.65
CA TYR A 15 13.66 9.69 -3.27
C TYR A 15 12.84 9.15 -2.10
N ASP A 16 12.66 9.94 -1.05
CA ASP A 16 11.89 9.55 0.14
C ASP A 16 10.42 9.32 -0.22
N GLU A 17 9.81 10.19 -1.05
CA GLU A 17 8.48 9.95 -1.59
C GLU A 17 8.44 8.68 -2.43
N GLY A 18 9.38 8.48 -3.36
CA GLY A 18 9.44 7.30 -4.22
C GLY A 18 9.55 5.98 -3.43
N VAL A 19 10.31 5.97 -2.34
CA VAL A 19 10.43 4.82 -1.43
C VAL A 19 9.12 4.58 -0.68
N ILE A 20 8.52 5.62 -0.08
CA ILE A 20 7.26 5.51 0.67
C ILE A 20 6.11 5.05 -0.24
N TYR A 21 6.00 5.60 -1.45
CA TYR A 21 4.99 5.18 -2.42
C TYR A 21 5.20 3.75 -2.90
N GLY A 22 6.46 3.34 -3.11
CA GLY A 22 6.81 1.97 -3.50
C GLY A 22 6.46 0.94 -2.43
N GLU A 23 6.82 1.20 -1.17
CA GLU A 23 6.50 0.32 -0.04
C GLU A 23 5.00 0.22 0.20
N ASN A 24 4.29 1.35 0.18
CA ASN A 24 2.84 1.36 0.34
C ASN A 24 2.13 0.61 -0.78
N ARG A 25 2.55 0.80 -2.03
CA ARG A 25 1.96 0.09 -3.16
C ARG A 25 2.19 -1.42 -3.07
N GLY A 26 3.40 -1.86 -2.76
CA GLY A 26 3.71 -3.28 -2.58
C GLY A 26 2.91 -3.93 -1.44
N ARG A 27 2.70 -3.18 -0.35
CA ARG A 27 1.86 -3.61 0.78
C ARG A 27 0.40 -3.79 0.36
N ILE A 28 -0.19 -2.81 -0.33
CA ILE A 28 -1.57 -2.87 -0.81
C ILE A 28 -1.78 -4.02 -1.81
N GLU A 29 -0.88 -4.18 -2.78
CA GLU A 29 -0.93 -5.27 -3.77
C GLU A 29 -0.88 -6.65 -3.08
N THR A 30 -0.05 -6.78 -2.04
CA THR A 30 0.03 -8.04 -1.25
C THR A 30 -1.27 -8.31 -0.50
N ILE A 31 -1.84 -7.31 0.16
CA ILE A 31 -3.13 -7.46 0.87
C ILE A 31 -4.22 -7.86 -0.12
N GLN A 32 -4.31 -7.20 -1.27
CA GLN A 32 -5.31 -7.51 -2.30
C GLN A 32 -5.18 -8.96 -2.79
N ARG A 33 -3.96 -9.42 -3.06
CA ARG A 33 -3.70 -10.80 -3.49
C ARG A 33 -4.15 -11.81 -2.44
N ASN A 34 -3.81 -11.56 -1.17
CA ASN A 34 -4.17 -12.44 -0.07
C ASN A 34 -5.68 -12.46 0.16
N VAL A 35 -6.36 -11.31 0.07
CA VAL A 35 -7.83 -11.25 0.18
C VAL A 35 -8.49 -12.06 -0.92
N ARG A 36 -8.06 -11.91 -2.18
CA ARG A 36 -8.59 -12.71 -3.31
C ARG A 36 -8.35 -14.20 -3.11
N ALA A 37 -7.14 -14.60 -2.72
CA ALA A 37 -6.83 -16.00 -2.43
C ALA A 37 -7.73 -16.58 -1.33
N LEU A 38 -7.98 -15.82 -0.25
CA LEU A 38 -8.88 -16.26 0.81
C LEU A 38 -10.33 -16.40 0.32
N ILE A 39 -10.82 -15.46 -0.50
CA ILE A 39 -12.16 -15.56 -1.10
C ILE A 39 -12.25 -16.80 -2.00
N ASP A 40 -11.28 -17.02 -2.86
CA ASP A 40 -11.28 -18.09 -3.86
C ASP A 40 -11.13 -19.49 -3.21
N GLU A 41 -10.22 -19.63 -2.23
CA GLU A 41 -9.91 -20.93 -1.63
C GLU A 41 -10.88 -21.33 -0.52
N THR A 42 -11.41 -20.36 0.23
CA THR A 42 -12.22 -20.63 1.42
C THR A 42 -13.68 -20.21 1.29
N GLY A 43 -14.03 -19.43 0.25
CA GLY A 43 -15.36 -18.83 0.09
C GLY A 43 -15.68 -17.77 1.14
N TRP A 44 -14.68 -17.21 1.83
CA TRP A 44 -14.91 -16.18 2.83
C TRP A 44 -15.38 -14.87 2.20
N SER A 45 -16.16 -14.11 2.97
CA SER A 45 -16.48 -12.75 2.59
C SER A 45 -15.23 -11.86 2.69
N THR A 46 -15.22 -10.82 1.88
CA THR A 46 -14.15 -9.80 1.85
C THR A 46 -13.87 -9.23 3.24
N ASP A 47 -14.91 -8.90 4.02
CA ASP A 47 -14.76 -8.39 5.39
C ASP A 47 -14.05 -9.37 6.32
N LYS A 48 -14.42 -10.66 6.25
CA LYS A 48 -13.80 -11.70 7.06
C LYS A 48 -12.33 -11.90 6.68
N SER A 49 -12.01 -11.84 5.38
CA SER A 49 -10.63 -11.89 4.89
C SER A 49 -9.80 -10.71 5.42
N PHE A 50 -10.37 -9.50 5.46
CA PHE A 50 -9.70 -8.34 6.04
C PHE A 50 -9.47 -8.45 7.56
N ASP A 51 -10.44 -9.03 8.28
CA ASP A 51 -10.33 -9.25 9.72
C ASP A 51 -9.22 -10.25 10.06
N VAL A 52 -9.14 -11.37 9.34
CA VAL A 52 -8.10 -12.39 9.54
C VAL A 52 -6.71 -11.87 9.16
N LEU A 53 -6.62 -11.07 8.10
CA LEU A 53 -5.37 -10.44 7.68
C LEU A 53 -4.98 -9.23 8.56
N HIS A 54 -5.79 -8.91 9.58
CA HIS A 54 -5.59 -7.76 10.48
C HIS A 54 -5.33 -6.45 9.72
N VAL A 55 -6.00 -6.27 8.59
CA VAL A 55 -5.80 -5.10 7.71
C VAL A 55 -6.32 -3.86 8.39
N SER A 56 -5.51 -2.80 8.41
CA SER A 56 -5.89 -1.51 8.99
C SER A 56 -7.11 -0.91 8.27
N PRO A 57 -7.96 -0.12 8.95
CA PRO A 57 -9.12 0.50 8.30
C PRO A 57 -8.75 1.37 7.09
N GLU A 58 -7.59 2.03 7.14
CA GLU A 58 -7.06 2.86 6.05
C GLU A 58 -6.72 2.01 4.83
N ASP A 59 -6.02 0.89 5.03
CA ASP A 59 -5.68 -0.04 3.95
C ASP A 59 -6.91 -0.75 3.39
N ARG A 60 -7.92 -1.05 4.22
CA ARG A 60 -9.19 -1.64 3.76
C ARG A 60 -9.89 -0.75 2.75
N GLN A 61 -9.96 0.56 2.99
CA GLN A 61 -10.58 1.50 2.05
C GLN A 61 -9.86 1.50 0.70
N VAL A 62 -8.52 1.54 0.73
CA VAL A 62 -7.70 1.53 -0.49
C VAL A 62 -7.88 0.21 -1.25
N VAL A 63 -7.79 -0.93 -0.56
CA VAL A 63 -7.92 -2.25 -1.19
C VAL A 63 -9.35 -2.49 -1.70
N MET A 64 -10.39 -2.07 -0.97
CA MET A 64 -11.78 -2.17 -1.44
C MET A 64 -12.04 -1.35 -2.70
N SER A 65 -11.39 -0.19 -2.86
CA SER A 65 -11.51 0.60 -4.09
C SER A 65 -10.93 -0.08 -5.34
N GLN A 66 -10.13 -1.14 -5.15
CA GLN A 66 -9.37 -1.83 -6.20
C GLN A 66 -9.75 -3.32 -6.37
N LEU A 67 -10.59 -3.87 -5.48
CA LEU A 67 -11.00 -5.28 -5.45
C LEU A 67 -12.01 -5.61 -6.55
#